data_AF-A0A7J3WYZ2-F1
#
_entry.id   AF-A0A7J3WYZ2-F1
#
_cell.length_a   1.000
_cell.length_b   1.000
_cell.length_c   1.000
_cell.angle_alpha   90.00
_cell.angle_beta   90.00
_cell.angle_gamma   90.00
#
_symmetry.space_group_name_H-M   'P 1'
#
loop_
_entity.id
_entity.type
_entity.pdbx_description
1 polymer ?
#
loop_
_entity_poly.entity_id
_entity_poly.type
_entity_poly.pdbx_seq_one_letter_code
_entity_poly.pdbx_strand_id
1 'polypeptide(L)'
;MYLCENMPIQGIEWIIVAVIVLVLFLWGPEKLPKLARSIGQAKKEFEKASRGVEEEVRRFESELKSPAPSEAYRSATATPPPPSSDDKLLEIARSLGIQTEGKTRDQIAQEIVEKTKKNQTAS
;
A
#
# COMPACT_ATOMS: atom_id res chain seq x y z
N MET A 1 -16.38 -27.62 -47.34
CA MET A 1 -17.23 -26.43 -47.61
C MET A 1 -17.60 -25.84 -46.24
N TYR A 2 -16.88 -24.79 -45.83
CA TYR A 2 -17.13 -23.81 -44.74
C TYR A 2 -18.12 -24.14 -43.61
N LEU A 3 -17.84 -25.13 -42.74
CA LEU A 3 -18.70 -25.38 -41.57
C LEU A 3 -17.94 -25.60 -40.25
N CYS A 4 -16.74 -25.03 -40.11
CA CYS A 4 -15.99 -25.12 -38.85
C CYS A 4 -15.06 -23.92 -38.64
N GLU A 5 -15.59 -22.69 -38.77
CA GLU A 5 -14.81 -21.48 -38.47
C GLU A 5 -15.65 -20.39 -37.76
N ASN A 6 -16.48 -20.79 -36.78
CA ASN A 6 -16.98 -19.87 -35.77
C ASN A 6 -16.65 -20.46 -34.40
N MET A 7 -15.47 -20.08 -33.89
CA MET A 7 -15.03 -20.39 -32.53
C MET A 7 -16.13 -20.02 -31.51
N PRO A 8 -16.36 -20.84 -30.47
CA PRO A 8 -17.39 -20.65 -29.44
C PRO A 8 -17.30 -19.36 -28.62
N ILE A 9 -16.28 -18.53 -28.87
CA ILE A 9 -16.07 -17.23 -28.23
C ILE A 9 -17.19 -16.24 -28.59
N GLN A 10 -17.74 -16.32 -29.80
CA GLN A 10 -18.87 -15.46 -30.21
C GLN A 10 -20.13 -15.72 -29.36
N GLY A 11 -20.33 -16.94 -28.84
CA GLY A 11 -21.48 -17.26 -27.98
C GLY A 11 -21.37 -16.70 -26.56
N ILE A 12 -20.15 -16.65 -26.02
CA ILE A 12 -19.91 -16.17 -24.64
C ILE A 12 -20.14 -14.66 -24.56
N GLU A 13 -19.77 -13.90 -25.60
CA GLU A 13 -20.01 -12.46 -25.68
C GLU A 13 -21.51 -12.14 -25.57
N TRP A 14 -22.36 -12.87 -26.31
CA TRP A 14 -23.81 -12.72 -26.21
C TRP A 14 -24.36 -13.11 -24.83
N ILE A 15 -23.78 -14.13 -24.18
CA ILE A 15 -24.15 -14.51 -22.80
C ILE A 15 -23.83 -13.39 -21.83
N ILE A 16 -22.64 -12.79 -21.92
CA ILE A 16 -22.23 -11.67 -21.04
C ILE A 16 -23.15 -10.46 -21.26
N VAL A 17 -23.44 -10.12 -22.52
CA VAL A 17 -24.38 -9.03 -22.86
C VAL A 17 -25.77 -9.31 -22.30
N ALA A 18 -26.29 -10.53 -22.47
CA ALA A 18 -27.60 -10.93 -21.94
C ALA A 18 -27.66 -10.83 -20.42
N VAL A 19 -26.61 -11.25 -19.70
CA VAL A 19 -26.52 -11.13 -18.24
C VAL A 19 -26.50 -9.67 -17.80
N ILE A 20 -25.69 -8.83 -18.45
CA ILE A 20 -25.65 -7.39 -18.14
C ILE A 20 -27.03 -6.76 -18.35
N VAL A 21 -27.66 -7.02 -19.50
CA VAL A 21 -29.01 -6.51 -19.80
C VAL A 21 -30.03 -7.00 -18.77
N LEU A 22 -29.97 -8.27 -18.35
CA LEU A 22 -30.87 -8.82 -17.33
C LEU A 22 -30.71 -8.09 -15.97
N VAL A 23 -29.47 -7.87 -15.54
CA VAL A 23 -29.17 -7.10 -14.32
C VAL A 23 -29.66 -5.66 -14.45
N LEU A 24 -29.45 -5.03 -15.59
CA LEU A 24 -29.94 -3.66 -15.85
C LEU A 24 -31.47 -3.59 -15.91
N PHE A 25 -32.15 -4.64 -16.36
CA PHE A 25 -33.60 -4.70 -16.39
C PHE A 25 -34.18 -4.86 -14.99
N LEU A 26 -33.57 -5.72 -14.15
CA LEU A 26 -33.93 -5.89 -12.74
C LEU A 26 -33.66 -4.63 -11.91
N TRP A 27 -32.55 -3.94 -12.20
CA TRP A 27 -32.16 -2.74 -11.46
C TRP A 27 -32.87 -1.47 -11.99
N GLY A 28 -33.20 -1.45 -13.27
CA GLY A 28 -33.81 -0.36 -14.01
C GLY A 28 -32.77 0.58 -14.65
N PRO A 29 -33.01 1.07 -15.89
CA PRO A 29 -32.07 1.92 -16.62
C PRO A 29 -31.80 3.28 -15.94
N GLU A 30 -32.70 3.74 -15.05
CA GLU A 30 -32.51 4.97 -14.28
C GLU A 30 -31.44 4.88 -13.18
N LYS A 31 -31.01 3.67 -12.79
CA LYS A 31 -29.99 3.51 -11.74
C LYS A 31 -28.59 3.79 -12.25
N LEU A 32 -28.28 3.42 -13.49
CA LEU A 32 -26.99 3.72 -14.13
C LEU A 32 -26.61 5.22 -14.07
N PRO A 33 -27.46 6.17 -14.51
CA PRO A 33 -27.13 7.59 -14.42
C PRO A 33 -27.06 8.09 -12.98
N LYS A 34 -27.85 7.51 -12.06
CA LYS A 34 -27.82 7.87 -10.63
C LYS A 34 -26.51 7.44 -9.97
N LEU A 35 -26.02 6.23 -10.27
CA LEU A 35 -24.73 5.74 -9.82
C LEU A 35 -23.59 6.58 -10.39
N ALA A 36 -23.60 6.84 -11.70
CA ALA A 36 -22.61 7.69 -12.35
C ALA A 36 -22.51 9.08 -11.71
N ARG A 37 -23.65 9.71 -11.38
CA ARG A 37 -23.68 10.99 -10.66
C ARG A 37 -23.08 10.89 -9.26
N SER A 38 -23.42 9.86 -8.48
CA SER A 38 -22.88 9.68 -7.12
C SER A 38 -21.37 9.42 -7.12
N ILE A 39 -20.87 8.56 -8.01
CA ILE A 39 -19.44 8.27 -8.18
C ILE A 39 -18.71 9.51 -8.69
N GLY A 40 -19.32 10.26 -9.62
CA GLY A 40 -18.76 11.51 -10.13
C GLY A 40 -18.62 12.58 -9.05
N GLN A 41 -19.62 12.73 -8.17
CA GLN A 41 -19.52 13.64 -7.03
C GLN A 41 -18.48 13.18 -6.01
N ALA A 42 -18.44 11.89 -5.67
CA ALA A 42 -17.44 11.33 -4.77
C ALA A 42 -16.01 11.53 -5.31
N LYS A 43 -15.78 11.25 -6.60
CA LYS A 43 -14.48 11.47 -7.26
C LYS A 43 -14.09 12.96 -7.27
N LYS A 44 -15.05 13.87 -7.52
CA LYS A 44 -14.82 15.31 -7.54
C LYS A 44 -14.38 15.84 -6.16
N GLU A 45 -15.08 15.45 -5.09
CA GLU A 45 -14.71 15.85 -3.74
C GLU A 45 -13.37 15.20 -3.31
N PHE A 46 -13.13 13.95 -3.69
CA PHE A 46 -11.86 13.28 -3.44
C PHE A 46 -10.69 13.97 -4.15
N GLU A 47 -10.84 14.36 -5.41
CA GLU A 47 -9.81 15.08 -6.16
C GLU A 47 -9.56 16.47 -5.55
N LYS A 48 -10.61 17.16 -5.11
CA LYS A 48 -10.50 18.45 -4.42
C LYS A 48 -9.73 18.33 -3.10
N ALA A 49 -10.03 17.30 -2.30
CA ALA A 49 -9.31 17.01 -1.07
C ALA A 49 -7.85 16.58 -1.34
N SER A 50 -7.64 15.71 -2.33
CA SER A 50 -6.31 15.22 -2.72
C SER A 50 -5.40 16.34 -3.21
N ARG A 51 -5.93 17.32 -3.95
CA ARG A 51 -5.16 18.50 -4.40
C ARG A 51 -4.68 19.36 -3.22
N GLY A 52 -5.51 19.53 -2.19
CA GLY A 52 -5.11 20.24 -0.97
C GLY A 52 -4.00 19.51 -0.22
N VAL A 53 -4.10 18.18 -0.11
CA VAL A 53 -3.07 17.33 0.51
C VAL A 53 -1.77 17.35 -0.31
N GLU A 54 -1.84 17.28 -1.64
CA GLU A 54 -0.65 17.33 -2.50
C GLU A 54 0.06 18.69 -2.41
N GLU A 55 -0.68 19.80 -2.31
CA GLU A 55 -0.10 21.13 -2.14
C GLU A 55 0.58 21.25 -0.77
N GLU A 56 -0.03 20.74 0.31
CA GLU A 56 0.57 20.68 1.63
C GLU A 56 1.83 19.79 1.65
N VAL A 57 1.75 18.57 1.13
CA VAL A 57 2.89 17.64 1.04
C VAL A 57 4.03 18.26 0.23
N ARG A 58 3.72 18.93 -0.89
CA ARG A 58 4.73 19.63 -1.71
C ARG A 58 5.33 20.84 -0.98
N ARG A 59 4.57 21.53 -0.12
CA ARG A 59 5.10 22.57 0.77
C ARG A 59 6.02 21.98 1.84
N PHE A 60 5.61 20.91 2.51
CA PHE A 60 6.45 20.22 3.50
C PHE A 60 7.73 19.67 2.86
N GLU A 61 7.65 19.09 1.66
CA GLU A 61 8.83 18.60 0.94
C GLU A 61 9.74 19.75 0.51
N SER A 62 9.19 20.88 0.07
CA SER A 62 9.98 22.09 -0.25
C SER A 62 10.63 22.71 0.99
N GLU A 63 9.99 22.62 2.16
CA GLU A 63 10.52 23.11 3.43
C GLU A 63 11.62 22.18 3.96
N LEU A 64 11.48 20.87 3.79
CA LEU A 64 12.51 19.87 4.10
C LEU A 64 13.71 19.90 3.13
N LYS A 65 13.54 20.42 1.92
CA LYS A 65 14.58 20.47 0.88
C LYS A 65 15.34 21.79 0.79
N SER A 66 14.99 22.78 1.63
CA SER A 66 15.76 24.03 1.77
C SER A 66 16.86 23.85 2.82
N PRO A 67 18.16 23.93 2.47
CA PRO A 67 19.24 23.78 3.44
C PRO A 67 19.54 25.11 4.15
N ALA A 68 19.30 25.16 5.45
CA ALA A 68 19.90 26.14 6.36
C ALA A 68 20.11 25.48 7.75
N PRO A 69 21.20 25.80 8.45
CA PRO A 69 22.18 24.78 8.88
C PRO A 69 21.98 24.20 10.28
N SER A 70 22.29 22.91 10.43
CA SER A 70 23.07 22.27 11.51
C SER A 70 23.17 22.90 12.91
N GLU A 71 22.11 23.43 13.53
CA GLU A 71 22.15 23.90 14.94
C GLU A 71 20.96 23.45 15.82
N ALA A 72 20.31 22.32 15.51
CA ALA A 72 19.32 21.70 16.41
C ALA A 72 19.82 20.40 17.06
N TYR A 73 21.14 20.14 17.06
CA TYR A 73 21.76 19.09 17.88
C TYR A 73 22.31 19.62 19.22
N ARG A 74 21.85 20.80 19.67
CA ARG A 74 22.19 21.32 20.99
C ARG A 74 20.92 21.69 21.72
N SER A 75 20.81 21.18 22.94
CA SER A 75 19.75 21.38 23.92
C SER A 75 18.56 20.41 23.83
N ALA A 76 18.70 19.37 24.64
CA ALA A 76 17.74 18.33 24.99
C ALA A 76 16.42 18.83 25.63
N THR A 77 15.47 17.87 25.70
CA THR A 77 14.34 17.73 26.68
C THR A 77 12.98 18.25 26.18
N ALA A 78 11.85 17.52 26.13
CA ALA A 78 11.50 16.15 26.49
C ALA A 78 10.18 15.74 25.80
N THR A 79 10.22 14.66 25.01
CA THR A 79 9.09 13.75 24.74
C THR A 79 9.71 12.39 24.47
N PRO A 80 9.26 11.28 25.09
CA PRO A 80 9.80 9.97 24.77
C PRO A 80 9.57 9.71 23.27
N PRO A 81 10.58 9.33 22.49
CA PRO A 81 10.36 8.90 21.13
C PRO A 81 9.38 7.71 21.17
N PRO A 82 8.34 7.68 20.30
CA PRO A 82 7.50 6.49 20.15
C PRO A 82 8.42 5.30 19.88
N PRO A 83 8.12 4.09 20.42
CA PRO A 83 9.00 2.93 20.32
C PRO A 83 9.33 2.70 18.85
N SER A 84 10.56 3.05 18.50
CA SER A 84 11.01 3.06 17.12
C SER A 84 11.08 1.60 16.65
N SER A 85 10.86 1.36 15.37
CA SER A 85 10.95 0.00 14.81
C SER A 85 12.30 -0.67 15.12
N ASP A 86 13.33 0.12 15.37
CA ASP A 86 14.65 -0.31 15.81
C ASP A 86 14.62 -0.95 17.21
N ASP A 87 13.83 -0.43 18.15
CA ASP A 87 13.66 -1.00 19.50
C ASP A 87 13.03 -2.41 19.43
N LYS A 88 12.05 -2.60 18.53
CA LYS A 88 11.42 -3.91 18.32
C LYS A 88 12.38 -4.92 17.72
N LEU A 89 13.26 -4.48 16.81
CA LEU A 89 14.30 -5.32 16.22
C LEU A 89 15.38 -5.70 17.24
N LEU A 90 15.75 -4.76 18.11
CA LEU A 90 16.67 -4.97 19.24
C LEU A 90 16.09 -5.92 20.29
N GLU A 91 14.79 -5.81 20.57
CA GLU A 91 14.08 -6.68 21.52
C GLU A 91 13.96 -8.12 21.02
N ILE A 92 13.66 -8.33 19.73
CA ILE A 92 13.63 -9.65 19.10
C ILE A 92 15.02 -10.29 19.10
N ALA A 93 16.06 -9.52 18.76
CA ALA A 93 17.44 -10.00 18.77
C ALA A 93 17.93 -10.40 20.18
N ARG A 94 17.57 -9.61 21.20
CA ARG A 94 17.90 -9.91 22.61
C ARG A 94 17.16 -11.13 23.13
N SER A 95 15.87 -11.29 22.78
CA SER A 95 15.06 -12.46 23.14
C SER A 95 15.59 -13.76 22.51
N LEU A 96 16.20 -13.65 21.33
CA LEU A 96 16.88 -14.75 20.64
C LEU A 96 18.32 -14.99 21.14
N GLY A 97 18.79 -14.26 22.16
CA GLY A 97 20.13 -14.42 22.74
C GLY A 97 21.27 -13.90 21.87
N ILE A 98 20.99 -13.02 20.91
CA ILE A 98 21.99 -12.41 20.03
C ILE A 98 22.61 -11.21 20.77
N GLN A 99 23.93 -11.22 21.01
CA GLN A 99 24.62 -10.08 21.61
C GLN A 99 24.57 -8.87 20.67
N THR A 100 23.78 -7.86 21.02
CA THR A 100 23.51 -6.65 20.21
C THR A 100 24.49 -5.51 20.52
N GLU A 101 25.78 -5.79 20.66
CA GLU A 101 26.81 -4.76 20.80
C GLU A 101 27.77 -4.83 19.60
N GLY A 102 27.63 -3.87 18.67
CA GLY A 102 28.57 -3.65 17.55
C GLY A 102 28.18 -4.16 16.16
N LYS A 103 26.98 -4.73 15.96
CA LYS A 103 26.53 -5.22 14.64
C LYS A 103 25.51 -4.27 13.99
N THR A 104 25.72 -3.93 12.71
CA THR A 104 24.77 -3.14 11.93
C THR A 104 23.47 -3.91 11.70
N ARG A 105 22.35 -3.19 11.63
CA ARG A 105 20.98 -3.71 11.45
C ARG A 105 20.88 -4.80 10.36
N ASP A 106 21.57 -4.63 9.24
CA ASP A 106 21.62 -5.59 8.14
C ASP A 106 22.32 -6.92 8.49
N GLN A 107 23.38 -6.90 9.31
CA GLN A 107 24.07 -8.12 9.72
C GLN A 107 23.24 -8.93 10.72
N ILE A 108 22.47 -8.27 11.58
CA ILE A 108 21.56 -8.92 12.52
C ILE A 108 20.42 -9.61 11.76
N ALA A 109 19.85 -8.93 10.76
CA ALA A 109 18.79 -9.49 9.92
C ALA A 109 19.25 -10.74 9.15
N GLN A 110 20.46 -10.73 8.60
CA GLN A 110 21.02 -11.87 7.88
C GLN A 110 21.30 -13.07 8.80
N GLU A 111 21.82 -12.82 10.01
CA GLU A 111 22.11 -13.89 10.96
C GLU A 111 20.84 -14.58 11.50
N ILE A 112 19.75 -13.84 11.65
CA ILE A 112 18.42 -14.38 12.03
C ILE A 112 17.88 -15.29 10.93
N VAL A 113 17.95 -14.87 9.66
CA VAL A 113 17.47 -15.67 8.52
C VAL A 113 18.30 -16.94 8.36
N GLU A 114 19.62 -16.86 8.54
CA GLU A 114 20.51 -18.01 8.44
C GLU A 114 20.27 -19.04 9.56
N LYS A 115 20.13 -18.61 10.81
CA LYS A 115 19.83 -19.50 11.94
C LYS A 115 18.43 -20.12 11.85
N THR A 116 17.45 -19.37 11.34
CA THR A 116 16.08 -19.88 11.16
C THR A 116 16.00 -20.95 10.06
N LYS A 117 16.73 -20.76 8.94
CA LYS A 117 16.76 -21.74 7.84
C LYS A 117 17.42 -23.06 8.23
N LYS A 118 18.47 -23.01 9.05
CA LYS A 118 19.19 -24.21 9.54
C LYS A 118 18.34 -25.06 10.48
N ASN A 119 17.40 -24.46 11.21
CA ASN A 119 16.54 -25.16 12.17
C ASN A 119 15.24 -25.72 11.55
N GLN A 120 14.86 -25.26 10.35
CA GLN A 120 13.68 -25.77 9.63
C GLN A 120 13.97 -26.91 8.65
N THR A 121 15.24 -27.24 8.38
CA THR A 121 15.59 -28.33 7.44
C THR A 121 15.88 -29.67 8.16
N ALA A 122 15.70 -29.73 9.48
CA ALA A 122 15.97 -30.90 10.32
C ALA A 122 14.71 -31.44 11.03
N SER A 123 13.51 -31.21 10.47
CA SER A 123 12.28 -31.85 10.94
C SER A 123 11.46 -32.40 9.79
#